data_AF-A0A2H0UDR7-F1
#
_entry.id   AF-A0A2H0UDR7-F1
#
_cell.length_a   1.000
_cell.length_b   1.000
_cell.length_c   1.000
_cell.angle_alpha   90.00
_cell.angle_beta   90.00
_cell.angle_gamma   90.00
#
_symmetry.space_group_name_H-M   'P 1'
#
loop_
_entity.id
_entity.type
_entity.pdbx_description
1 polymer ?
#
loop_
_entity_poly.entity_id
_entity_poly.type
_entity_poly.pdbx_seq_one_letter_code
_entity_poly.pdbx_strand_id
1 'polypeptide(L)'
;MSVIKHPEQRVAIFIDTQNLYHSAKNLYKAKANFDAIVKTAVGGRKLVRAQAYVVTTESGEEQPFFEALEKIGIEVKTKDLQIFYGGAKKADWDVGMAIDAVKVASKVDAIVIATGDGDFIPLVEYVRSEGCQIEAITFGRSCSSKLREFVDEFTDLDEDPKKYLIGYRQRGGFKRQIQHIVGTDTDDIEG
;
A
#
# COMPACT_ATOMS: atom_id res chain seq x y z
N MET A 1 -0.24 -18.23 3.20
CA MET A 1 -0.62 -18.48 4.61
C MET A 1 -0.35 -17.18 5.35
N SER A 2 -1.22 -16.74 6.27
CA SER A 2 -0.93 -15.54 7.07
C SER A 2 0.33 -15.80 7.90
N VAL A 3 1.28 -14.87 7.88
CA VAL A 3 2.51 -15.00 8.64
C VAL A 3 2.26 -14.55 10.08
N ILE A 4 3.01 -15.10 11.02
CA ILE A 4 2.89 -14.72 12.43
C ILE A 4 3.66 -13.42 12.65
N LYS A 5 2.98 -12.38 13.11
CA LYS A 5 3.59 -11.10 13.48
C LYS A 5 3.92 -11.09 14.96
N HIS A 6 5.20 -10.91 15.30
CA HIS A 6 5.65 -10.78 16.68
C HIS A 6 5.92 -9.31 17.02
N PRO A 7 5.50 -8.79 18.20
CA PRO A 7 5.71 -7.39 18.57
C PRO A 7 7.17 -6.93 18.52
N GLU A 8 8.10 -7.86 18.75
CA GLU A 8 9.55 -7.59 18.76
C GLU A 8 10.18 -7.54 17.36
N GLN A 9 9.46 -7.96 16.31
CA GLN A 9 9.95 -7.85 14.94
C GLN A 9 10.26 -6.40 14.59
N ARG A 10 11.39 -6.20 13.96
CA ARG A 10 11.83 -4.96 13.36
C ARG A 10 11.27 -4.90 11.95
N VAL A 11 10.53 -3.85 11.62
CA VAL A 11 9.90 -3.70 10.30
C VAL A 11 10.41 -2.45 9.59
N ALA A 12 10.72 -2.59 8.30
CA ALA A 12 10.93 -1.46 7.39
C ALA A 12 9.79 -1.39 6.37
N ILE A 13 9.38 -0.17 6.00
CA ILE A 13 8.28 0.09 5.07
C ILE A 13 8.79 0.93 3.91
N PHE A 14 8.53 0.48 2.68
CA PHE A 14 8.89 1.17 1.45
C PHE A 14 7.64 1.47 0.63
N ILE A 15 7.37 2.75 0.39
CA ILE A 15 6.09 3.23 -0.09
C ILE A 15 6.25 3.81 -1.48
N ASP A 16 5.65 3.15 -2.47
CA ASP A 16 5.46 3.71 -3.80
C ASP A 16 4.26 4.66 -3.77
N THR A 17 4.56 5.95 -3.60
CA THR A 17 3.51 6.95 -3.46
C THR A 17 2.69 7.12 -4.73
N GLN A 18 3.31 6.93 -5.91
CA GLN A 18 2.62 7.05 -7.18
C GLN A 18 1.63 5.91 -7.35
N ASN A 19 2.05 4.67 -7.11
CA ASN A 19 1.17 3.50 -7.20
C ASN A 19 -0.05 3.65 -6.27
N LEU A 20 0.16 3.96 -4.99
CA LEU A 20 -0.96 4.16 -4.05
C LEU A 20 -1.86 5.35 -4.40
N TYR A 21 -1.27 6.47 -4.83
CA TYR A 21 -2.04 7.65 -5.22
C TYR A 21 -2.90 7.37 -6.45
N HIS A 22 -2.33 6.75 -7.48
CA HIS A 22 -3.05 6.39 -8.69
C HIS A 22 -4.15 5.37 -8.40
N SER A 23 -3.89 4.36 -7.57
CA SER A 23 -4.90 3.38 -7.16
C SER A 23 -6.06 4.02 -6.41
N ALA A 24 -5.79 4.83 -5.38
CA ALA A 24 -6.83 5.56 -4.63
C ALA A 24 -7.65 6.49 -5.53
N LYS A 25 -6.99 7.25 -6.42
CA LYS A 25 -7.65 8.18 -7.32
C LYS A 25 -8.49 7.47 -8.39
N ASN A 26 -7.97 6.41 -8.99
CA ASN A 26 -8.64 5.74 -10.10
C ASN A 26 -9.79 4.85 -9.63
N LEU A 27 -9.58 4.07 -8.57
CA LEU A 27 -10.56 3.13 -8.04
C LEU A 27 -11.63 3.81 -7.19
N TYR A 28 -11.28 4.87 -6.45
CA TYR A 28 -12.16 5.45 -5.42
C TYR A 28 -12.41 6.94 -5.55
N LYS A 29 -11.71 7.64 -6.46
CA LYS A 29 -11.79 9.12 -6.60
C LYS A 29 -11.47 9.84 -5.29
N ALA A 30 -10.57 9.26 -4.48
CA ALA A 30 -10.18 9.76 -3.17
C ALA A 30 -8.64 9.78 -3.03
N LYS A 31 -8.14 10.35 -1.92
CA LYS A 31 -6.72 10.37 -1.58
C LYS A 31 -6.40 9.25 -0.59
N ALA A 32 -5.25 8.61 -0.72
CA ALA A 32 -4.78 7.61 0.24
C ALA A 32 -4.47 8.24 1.61
N ASN A 33 -4.82 7.54 2.68
CA ASN A 33 -4.50 7.89 4.06
C ASN A 33 -3.20 7.18 4.48
N PHE A 34 -2.06 7.79 4.19
CA PHE A 34 -0.74 7.19 4.43
C PHE A 34 -0.46 6.89 5.91
N ASP A 35 -0.99 7.70 6.84
CA ASP A 35 -0.86 7.44 8.29
C ASP A 35 -1.53 6.12 8.67
N ALA A 36 -2.78 5.89 8.20
CA ALA A 36 -3.49 4.65 8.47
C ALA A 36 -2.84 3.43 7.78
N ILE A 37 -2.32 3.62 6.56
CA ILE A 37 -1.62 2.57 5.81
C ILE A 37 -0.35 2.16 6.56
N VAL A 38 0.49 3.13 6.97
CA VAL A 38 1.71 2.87 7.73
C VAL A 38 1.40 2.21 9.06
N LYS A 39 0.40 2.68 9.80
CA LYS A 39 -0.01 2.04 11.08
C LYS A 39 -0.42 0.58 10.89
N THR A 40 -1.19 0.27 9.84
CA THR A 40 -1.53 -1.13 9.50
C THR A 40 -0.30 -1.93 9.10
N ALA A 41 0.58 -1.38 8.26
CA ALA A 41 1.82 -2.04 7.83
C ALA A 41 2.74 -2.34 9.02
N VAL A 42 2.85 -1.44 10.00
CA VAL A 42 3.59 -1.69 11.25
C VAL A 42 2.98 -2.85 12.02
N GLY A 43 1.65 -2.89 12.16
CA GLY A 43 0.96 -4.03 12.79
C GLY A 43 1.39 -4.32 14.23
N GLY A 44 1.75 -3.28 14.99
CA GLY A 44 2.21 -3.42 16.39
C GLY A 44 3.67 -3.85 16.57
N ARG A 45 4.45 -3.91 15.48
CA ARG A 45 5.88 -4.24 15.48
C ARG A 45 6.77 -3.02 15.71
N LYS A 46 8.08 -3.22 15.86
CA LYS A 46 9.07 -2.14 16.01
C LYS A 46 9.40 -1.54 14.64
N LEU A 47 8.83 -0.38 14.31
CA LEU A 47 9.16 0.34 13.09
C LEU A 47 10.61 0.83 13.14
N VAL A 48 11.45 0.37 12.20
CA VAL A 48 12.83 0.81 12.03
C VAL A 48 12.93 1.97 11.05
N ARG A 49 12.17 1.92 9.96
CA ARG A 49 12.12 2.96 8.92
C ARG A 49 10.83 2.88 8.13
N ALA A 50 10.24 4.02 7.82
CA ALA A 50 9.23 4.15 6.76
C ALA A 50 9.75 5.16 5.74
N GLN A 51 9.80 4.77 4.46
CA GLN A 51 10.35 5.61 3.40
C GLN A 51 9.37 5.69 2.23
N ALA A 52 9.02 6.91 1.83
CA ALA A 52 8.16 7.21 0.70
C ALA A 52 8.97 7.74 -0.48
N TYR A 53 8.75 7.11 -1.63
CA TYR A 53 9.38 7.48 -2.88
C TYR A 53 8.43 8.35 -3.67
N VAL A 54 8.81 9.60 -3.89
CA VAL A 54 7.99 10.64 -4.51
C VAL A 54 8.69 11.22 -5.73
N VAL A 55 7.90 11.62 -6.71
CA VAL A 55 8.37 12.33 -7.90
C VAL A 55 8.03 13.80 -7.74
N THR A 56 9.02 14.65 -7.96
CA THR A 56 8.88 16.11 -7.95
C THR A 56 8.62 16.62 -9.35
N THR A 57 7.73 17.61 -9.47
CA THR A 57 7.58 18.41 -10.67
C THR A 57 8.17 19.80 -10.46
N GLU A 58 8.50 20.49 -11.56
CA GLU A 58 9.11 21.82 -11.50
C GLU A 58 8.21 22.89 -10.84
N SER A 59 6.90 22.63 -10.72
CA SER A 59 5.95 23.57 -10.10
C SER A 59 5.99 23.56 -8.57
N GLY A 60 6.51 22.50 -7.94
CA GLY A 60 6.63 22.37 -6.49
C GLY A 60 5.28 22.26 -5.74
N GLU A 61 4.20 21.96 -6.45
CA GLU A 61 2.85 21.84 -5.86
C GLU A 61 2.73 20.67 -4.85
N GLU A 62 3.69 19.74 -4.87
CA GLU A 62 3.72 18.58 -3.98
C GLU A 62 4.33 18.86 -2.60
N GLN A 63 4.91 20.04 -2.36
CA GLN A 63 5.60 20.35 -1.10
C GLN A 63 4.74 20.15 0.16
N PRO A 64 3.46 20.60 0.21
CA PRO A 64 2.60 20.36 1.37
C PRO A 64 2.31 18.86 1.61
N PHE A 65 2.35 18.05 0.55
CA PHE A 65 2.19 16.60 0.67
C PHE A 65 3.44 15.97 1.29
N PHE A 66 4.65 16.39 0.90
CA PHE A 66 5.89 15.89 1.50
C PHE A 66 5.97 16.23 2.99
N GLU A 67 5.67 17.48 3.36
CA GLU A 67 5.62 17.89 4.76
C GLU A 67 4.61 17.07 5.59
N ALA A 68 3.48 16.69 4.99
CA ALA A 68 2.50 15.85 5.66
C ALA A 68 3.01 14.43 5.91
N LEU A 69 3.78 13.85 4.98
CA LEU A 69 4.43 12.55 5.15
C LEU A 69 5.50 12.59 6.24
N GLU A 70 6.34 13.62 6.23
CA GLU A 70 7.40 13.79 7.24
C GLU A 70 6.83 13.98 8.64
N LYS A 71 5.73 14.75 8.79
CA LYS A 71 5.04 14.96 10.07
C LYS A 71 4.51 13.66 10.70
N ILE A 72 4.21 12.65 9.88
CA ILE A 72 3.79 11.32 10.38
C ILE A 72 4.95 10.32 10.48
N GLY A 73 6.20 10.80 10.36
CA GLY A 73 7.41 10.01 10.55
C GLY A 73 7.84 9.19 9.33
N ILE A 74 7.38 9.55 8.13
CA ILE A 74 7.80 8.91 6.88
C ILE A 74 8.93 9.73 6.26
N GLU A 75 10.08 9.10 6.04
CA GLU A 75 11.21 9.69 5.33
C GLU A 75 10.85 9.85 3.84
N VAL A 76 10.97 11.06 3.29
CA VAL A 76 10.66 11.33 1.87
C VAL A 76 11.93 11.26 1.03
N LYS A 77 11.89 10.51 -0.07
CA LYS A 77 12.92 10.48 -1.12
C LYS A 77 12.36 11.01 -2.43
N THR A 78 12.94 12.11 -2.90
CA THR A 78 12.53 12.82 -4.12
C THR A 78 13.42 12.46 -5.31
N LYS A 79 12.82 12.25 -6.48
CA LYS A 79 13.53 12.10 -7.75
C LYS A 79 12.93 13.07 -8.75
N ASP A 80 13.80 13.83 -9.40
CA ASP A 80 13.40 14.74 -10.44
C ASP A 80 12.95 13.96 -11.68
N LEU A 81 11.94 14.50 -12.36
CA LEU A 81 11.44 13.95 -13.61
C LEU A 81 12.56 13.85 -14.64
N GLN A 82 12.98 12.63 -14.97
CA GLN A 82 14.08 12.44 -15.90
C GLN A 82 13.57 12.50 -17.35
N ILE A 83 14.09 13.47 -18.11
CA ILE A 83 13.81 13.62 -19.54
C ILE A 83 14.97 12.99 -20.31
N PHE A 84 14.69 11.92 -21.04
CA PHE A 84 15.67 11.24 -21.88
C PHE A 84 15.85 11.98 -23.20
N TYR A 85 17.00 11.80 -23.85
CA TYR A 85 17.33 12.42 -25.15
C TYR A 85 16.29 12.18 -26.25
N GLY A 86 15.54 11.08 -26.19
CA GLY A 86 14.42 10.79 -27.10
C GLY A 86 13.08 11.43 -26.71
N GLY A 87 13.04 12.33 -25.72
CA GLY A 87 11.84 12.98 -25.21
C GLY A 87 11.00 12.14 -24.24
N ALA A 88 11.34 10.85 -24.05
CA ALA A 88 10.70 10.01 -23.06
C ALA A 88 10.94 10.57 -21.65
N LYS A 89 9.90 10.57 -20.82
CA LYS A 89 9.98 10.99 -19.43
C LYS A 89 9.84 9.75 -18.55
N LYS A 90 10.82 9.44 -17.70
CA LYS A 90 10.65 8.43 -16.66
C LYS A 90 10.72 9.07 -15.28
N ALA A 91 9.88 8.57 -14.41
CA ALA A 91 9.83 9.00 -13.03
C ALA A 91 9.63 7.82 -12.07
N ASP A 92 9.75 6.57 -12.53
CA ASP A 92 9.63 5.43 -11.63
C ASP A 92 10.78 5.41 -10.62
N TRP A 93 10.45 4.93 -9.43
CA TRP A 93 11.37 4.75 -8.32
C TRP A 93 11.76 3.29 -8.11
N ASP A 94 11.33 2.40 -9.00
CA ASP A 94 11.30 0.96 -8.74
C ASP A 94 12.68 0.41 -8.39
N VAL A 95 13.68 0.76 -9.19
CA VAL A 95 15.07 0.37 -8.95
C VAL A 95 15.59 0.95 -7.64
N GLY A 96 15.34 2.24 -7.37
CA GLY A 96 15.81 2.88 -6.14
C GLY A 96 15.20 2.25 -4.90
N MET A 97 13.88 2.03 -4.94
CA MET A 97 13.13 1.37 -3.87
C MET A 97 13.62 -0.05 -3.63
N ALA A 98 13.82 -0.84 -4.69
CA ALA A 98 14.34 -2.20 -4.58
C ALA A 98 15.74 -2.23 -3.95
N ILE A 99 16.65 -1.36 -4.40
CA ILE A 99 18.01 -1.28 -3.86
C ILE A 99 18.01 -0.93 -2.38
N ASP A 100 17.16 0.00 -1.96
CA ASP A 100 17.09 0.39 -0.55
C ASP A 100 16.45 -0.69 0.33
N ALA A 101 15.48 -1.44 -0.19
CA ALA A 101 14.93 -2.61 0.47
C ALA A 101 15.99 -3.70 0.68
N VAL A 102 16.76 -4.04 -0.37
CA VAL A 102 17.88 -4.98 -0.30
C VAL A 102 18.91 -4.59 0.78
N LYS A 103 19.29 -3.31 0.84
CA LYS A 103 20.27 -2.81 1.84
C LYS A 103 19.82 -2.91 3.30
N VAL A 104 18.51 -3.05 3.52
CA VAL A 104 17.89 -3.10 4.85
C VAL A 104 17.45 -4.53 5.21
N ALA A 105 17.26 -5.42 4.23
CA ALA A 105 16.76 -6.79 4.44
C ALA A 105 17.50 -7.55 5.55
N SER A 106 18.83 -7.46 5.60
CA SER A 106 19.63 -8.13 6.65
C SER A 106 19.63 -7.45 8.03
N LYS A 107 18.90 -6.34 8.20
CA LYS A 107 18.87 -5.50 9.42
C LYS A 107 17.49 -5.46 10.08
N VAL A 108 16.50 -6.07 9.47
CA VAL A 108 15.10 -6.09 9.90
C VAL A 108 14.54 -7.49 9.73
N ASP A 109 13.50 -7.79 10.50
CA ASP A 109 12.85 -9.11 10.46
C ASP A 109 11.77 -9.16 9.38
N ALA A 110 11.20 -8.00 9.03
CA ALA A 110 10.19 -7.88 7.99
C ALA A 110 10.36 -6.60 7.15
N ILE A 111 10.05 -6.71 5.87
CA ILE A 111 9.89 -5.59 4.94
C ILE A 111 8.44 -5.55 4.45
N VAL A 112 7.84 -4.37 4.45
CA VAL A 112 6.53 -4.13 3.82
C VAL A 112 6.73 -3.22 2.62
N ILE A 113 6.38 -3.70 1.43
CA ILE A 113 6.32 -2.88 0.21
C ILE A 113 4.87 -2.41 -0.01
N ALA A 114 4.68 -1.10 -0.13
CA ALA A 114 3.38 -0.51 -0.39
C ALA A 114 3.23 -0.19 -1.89
N THR A 115 3.15 -1.25 -2.70
CA THR A 115 2.95 -1.21 -4.15
C THR A 115 2.22 -2.48 -4.61
N GLY A 116 1.53 -2.38 -5.74
CA GLY A 116 0.91 -3.52 -6.43
C GLY A 116 1.68 -4.04 -7.63
N ASP A 117 2.88 -3.49 -7.91
CA ASP A 117 3.61 -3.76 -9.13
C ASP A 117 4.31 -5.14 -9.11
N GLY A 118 4.06 -5.93 -10.15
CA GLY A 118 4.65 -7.25 -10.32
C GLY A 118 6.15 -7.23 -10.59
N ASP A 119 6.72 -6.09 -11.00
CA ASP A 119 8.15 -5.95 -11.26
C ASP A 119 9.01 -6.07 -9.98
N PHE A 120 8.39 -6.03 -8.79
CA PHE A 120 9.04 -6.30 -7.51
C PHE A 120 9.17 -7.78 -7.15
N ILE A 121 8.67 -8.72 -7.97
CA ILE A 121 8.81 -10.16 -7.67
C ILE A 121 10.28 -10.58 -7.45
N PRO A 122 11.28 -10.14 -8.25
CA PRO A 122 12.68 -10.45 -7.96
C PRO A 122 13.18 -9.90 -6.63
N LEU A 123 12.66 -8.75 -6.18
CA LEU A 123 12.94 -8.22 -4.84
C LEU A 123 12.37 -9.14 -3.77
N VAL A 124 11.13 -9.62 -3.95
CA VAL A 124 10.47 -10.57 -3.04
C VAL A 124 11.29 -11.84 -2.87
N GLU A 125 11.73 -12.43 -3.97
CA GLU A 125 12.56 -13.64 -3.94
C GLU A 125 13.89 -13.41 -3.21
N TYR A 126 14.56 -12.29 -3.49
CA TYR A 126 15.83 -11.95 -2.84
C TYR A 126 15.67 -11.72 -1.33
N VAL A 127 14.71 -10.89 -0.91
CA VAL A 127 14.49 -10.57 0.52
C VAL A 127 14.18 -11.84 1.32
N ARG A 128 13.37 -12.75 0.76
CA ARG A 128 13.09 -14.06 1.37
C ARG A 128 14.34 -14.93 1.48
N SER A 129 15.22 -14.91 0.48
CA SER A 129 16.48 -15.65 0.51
C SER A 129 17.44 -15.17 1.61
N GLU A 130 17.33 -13.90 2.01
CA GLU A 130 18.07 -13.31 3.15
C GLU A 130 17.44 -13.65 4.51
N GLY A 131 16.38 -14.47 4.54
CA GLY A 131 15.65 -14.84 5.76
C GLY A 131 14.78 -13.72 6.33
N CYS A 132 14.54 -12.66 5.56
CA CYS A 132 13.67 -11.55 5.92
C CYS A 132 12.27 -11.80 5.37
N GLN A 133 11.24 -11.61 6.19
CA GLN A 133 9.86 -11.70 5.74
C GLN A 133 9.52 -10.54 4.81
N ILE A 134 8.78 -10.77 3.74
CA ILE A 134 8.30 -9.69 2.86
C ILE A 134 6.79 -9.71 2.68
N GLU A 135 6.17 -8.56 2.93
CA GLU A 135 4.73 -8.32 2.85
C GLU A 135 4.43 -7.26 1.81
N ALA A 136 3.26 -7.33 1.19
CA ALA A 136 2.74 -6.24 0.35
C ALA A 136 1.45 -5.65 0.92
N ILE A 137 1.30 -4.33 0.78
CA ILE A 137 0.09 -3.60 1.17
C ILE A 137 -0.33 -2.62 0.07
N THR A 138 -1.47 -2.86 -0.56
CA THR A 138 -2.03 -1.97 -1.58
C THR A 138 -3.52 -2.25 -1.79
N PHE A 139 -4.19 -1.50 -2.65
CA PHE A 139 -5.56 -1.81 -3.09
C PHE A 139 -5.53 -3.06 -3.97
N GLY A 140 -6.17 -4.14 -3.54
CA GLY A 140 -6.14 -5.46 -4.19
C GLY A 140 -6.49 -5.42 -5.67
N ARG A 141 -7.46 -4.60 -6.06
CA ARG A 141 -7.84 -4.40 -7.48
C ARG A 141 -6.75 -3.78 -8.35
N SER A 142 -5.71 -3.18 -7.76
CA SER A 142 -4.55 -2.64 -8.47
C SER A 142 -3.29 -3.51 -8.37
N CYS A 143 -3.36 -4.62 -7.65
CA CYS A 143 -2.22 -5.49 -7.42
C CYS A 143 -2.08 -6.56 -8.51
N SER A 144 -0.85 -6.80 -8.96
CA SER A 144 -0.51 -7.99 -9.74
C SER A 144 -0.88 -9.26 -8.96
N SER A 145 -1.60 -10.18 -9.60
CA SER A 145 -1.96 -11.47 -8.98
C SER A 145 -0.72 -12.27 -8.60
N LYS A 146 0.32 -12.25 -9.45
CA LYS A 146 1.59 -12.92 -9.18
C LYS A 146 2.29 -12.32 -7.96
N LEU A 147 2.32 -10.99 -7.81
CA LEU A 147 2.95 -10.38 -6.63
C LEU A 147 2.27 -10.88 -5.35
N ARG A 148 0.93 -10.91 -5.33
CA ARG A 148 0.13 -11.39 -4.21
C ARG A 148 0.41 -12.85 -3.85
N GLU A 149 0.76 -13.69 -4.82
CA GLU A 149 1.13 -15.09 -4.61
C GLU A 149 2.55 -15.27 -4.06
N PHE A 150 3.47 -14.35 -4.39
CA PHE A 150 4.89 -14.46 -4.05
C PHE A 150 5.26 -13.88 -2.68
N VAL A 151 4.54 -12.85 -2.23
CA VAL A 151 4.73 -12.25 -0.90
C VAL A 151 4.28 -13.19 0.21
N ASP A 152 4.89 -13.08 1.39
CA ASP A 152 4.53 -13.93 2.52
C ASP A 152 3.15 -13.53 3.10
N GLU A 153 2.84 -12.23 3.10
CA GLU A 153 1.53 -11.70 3.47
C GLU A 153 1.09 -10.57 2.54
N PHE A 154 -0.20 -10.53 2.23
CA PHE A 154 -0.82 -9.46 1.47
C PHE A 154 -1.92 -8.80 2.29
N THR A 155 -1.80 -7.49 2.52
CA THR A 155 -2.84 -6.68 3.16
C THR A 155 -3.62 -5.91 2.10
N ASP A 156 -4.90 -6.25 1.94
CA ASP A 156 -5.78 -5.63 0.95
C ASP A 156 -6.45 -4.36 1.51
N LEU A 157 -6.09 -3.19 0.98
CA LEU A 157 -6.70 -1.92 1.36
C LEU A 157 -8.16 -1.79 0.89
N ASP A 158 -8.61 -2.63 -0.05
CA ASP A 158 -10.00 -2.66 -0.51
C ASP A 158 -10.96 -3.21 0.55
N GLU A 159 -10.46 -3.91 1.58
CA GLU A 159 -11.30 -4.49 2.66
C GLU A 159 -11.86 -3.43 3.61
N ASP A 160 -11.13 -2.33 3.83
CA ASP A 160 -11.63 -1.18 4.61
C ASP A 160 -11.26 0.17 3.97
N PRO A 161 -11.91 0.53 2.85
CA PRO A 161 -11.58 1.76 2.14
C PRO A 161 -11.84 3.01 2.97
N LYS A 162 -12.75 2.97 3.96
CA LYS A 162 -13.04 4.11 4.84
C LYS A 162 -11.86 4.47 5.74
N LYS A 163 -11.09 3.46 6.17
CA LYS A 163 -9.88 3.65 6.97
C LYS A 163 -8.73 4.20 6.12
N TYR A 164 -8.56 3.67 4.91
CA TYR A 164 -7.39 3.93 4.06
C TYR A 164 -7.55 5.06 3.05
N LEU A 165 -8.72 5.70 2.97
CA LEU A 165 -8.98 6.82 2.07
C LEU A 165 -9.50 8.04 2.82
N ILE A 166 -8.92 9.21 2.54
CA ILE A 166 -9.31 10.48 3.14
C ILE A 166 -10.63 10.96 2.53
N GLY A 167 -11.61 11.25 3.39
CA GLY A 167 -12.91 11.79 2.97
C GLY A 167 -13.80 10.80 2.20
N TYR A 168 -13.43 9.52 2.17
CA TYR A 168 -14.19 8.51 1.46
C TYR A 168 -15.55 8.28 2.13
N ARG A 169 -16.61 8.63 1.39
CA ARG A 169 -17.97 8.28 1.72
C ARG A 169 -18.37 7.13 0.83
N GLN A 170 -18.61 5.97 1.43
CA GLN A 170 -19.16 4.81 0.73
C GLN A 170 -20.45 5.26 0.05
N ARG A 171 -20.45 5.32 -1.29
CA ARG A 171 -21.68 5.58 -2.05
C ARG A 171 -22.64 4.46 -1.67
N GLY A 172 -23.76 4.82 -1.02
CA GLY A 172 -24.73 3.85 -0.54
C GLY A 172 -25.25 3.02 -1.70
N GLY A 173 -24.94 1.73 -1.72
CA GLY A 173 -25.37 0.83 -2.78
C GLY A 173 -24.92 -0.60 -2.52
N PHE A 174 -25.61 -1.29 -1.61
CA PHE A 174 -25.88 -2.75 -1.65
C PHE A 174 -26.71 -3.29 -0.46
N LYS A 175 -27.16 -2.44 0.49
CA LYS A 175 -28.01 -2.92 1.61
C LYS A 175 -29.52 -2.83 1.38
N ARG A 176 -30.00 -2.26 0.26
CA ARG A 176 -31.44 -2.08 0.00
C ARG A 176 -32.12 -3.19 -0.82
N GLN A 177 -31.37 -4.17 -1.35
CA GLN A 177 -31.93 -5.18 -2.26
C GLN A 177 -32.09 -6.57 -1.62
N ILE A 178 -31.51 -6.83 -0.45
CA ILE A 178 -31.66 -8.12 0.25
C ILE A 178 -32.93 -8.14 1.12
N GLN A 179 -33.37 -6.99 1.66
CA GLN A 179 -34.64 -6.88 2.40
C GLN A 179 -35.88 -7.01 1.52
N HIS A 180 -35.75 -6.99 0.19
CA HIS A 180 -36.89 -7.12 -0.73
C HIS A 180 -36.98 -8.50 -1.41
N ILE A 181 -36.00 -9.39 -1.18
CA ILE A 181 -35.96 -10.76 -1.74
C ILE A 181 -36.29 -11.80 -0.68
N VAL A 182 -35.99 -11.55 0.60
CA VAL A 182 -36.43 -12.40 1.71
C VAL A 182 -37.69 -11.78 2.31
N GLY A 183 -38.80 -11.88 1.57
CA GLY A 183 -40.12 -11.75 2.17
C GLY A 183 -40.28 -12.87 3.18
N THR A 184 -40.26 -12.51 4.45
CA THR A 184 -40.60 -13.40 5.56
C THR A 184 -42.12 -13.56 5.59
N ASP A 185 -42.66 -14.41 4.72
CA ASP A 185 -44.00 -14.96 4.86
C ASP A 185 -43.89 -16.30 5.58
N THR A 186 -43.65 -16.23 6.89
CA THR A 186 -43.90 -17.33 7.82
C THR A 186 -44.50 -16.71 9.08
N ASP A 187 -45.77 -16.31 9.00
CA ASP A 187 -46.64 -16.08 10.15
C ASP A 187 -48.09 -16.14 9.64
N ASP A 188 -48.55 -17.37 9.34
CA ASP A 188 -49.98 -17.73 9.23
C ASP A 188 -50.13 -19.20 9.65
N ILE A 189 -49.79 -19.48 10.91
CA ILE A 189 -50.35 -20.60 11.67
C ILE A 189 -50.59 -20.08 13.10
N GLU A 190 -51.72 -19.40 13.29
CA GLU A 190 -52.50 -19.40 14.54
C GLU A 190 -53.82 -18.65 14.29
N GLY A 191 -54.92 -19.41 14.24
CA GLY A 191 -56.28 -18.91 14.00
C GLY A 191 -57.20 -19.99 13.45
#